data_AF-A0A0J9EA46-F1
#
_entry.id   AF-A0A0J9EA46-F1
#
_cell.length_a   1.000
_cell.length_b   1.000
_cell.length_c   1.000
_cell.angle_alpha   90.00
_cell.angle_beta   90.00
_cell.angle_gamma   90.00
#
_symmetry.space_group_name_H-M   'P 1'
#
loop_
_entity.id
_entity.type
_entity.pdbx_description
1 polymer ?
#
loop_
_entity_poly.entity_id
_entity_poly.type
_entity_poly.pdbx_seq_one_letter_code
_entity_poly.pdbx_strand_id
1 'polypeptide(L)' 'MLLWPGTAICRRIGVDPESDMGLVRSMFNMLVYLSVALAFVWVLV' A
#
# COMPACT_ATOMS: atom_id res chain seq x y z
N MET A 1 -7.30 6.05 7.09
CA MET A 1 -5.90 6.07 7.58
C MET A 1 -5.09 4.84 7.17
N LEU A 2 -5.69 3.65 6.99
CA LEU A 2 -4.98 2.41 6.62
C LEU A 2 -4.61 2.26 5.12
N LEU A 3 -5.20 3.03 4.21
CA LEU A 3 -4.88 2.95 2.76
C LEU A 3 -3.87 4.00 2.29
N TRP A 4 -3.26 4.75 3.22
CA TRP A 4 -2.39 5.88 2.90
C TRP A 4 -1.19 5.55 2.01
N PRO A 5 -0.43 4.45 2.20
CA PRO A 5 0.73 4.19 1.34
C PRO A 5 0.32 3.90 -0.11
N GLY A 6 -0.75 3.13 -0.34
CA GLY A 6 -1.30 2.94 -1.67
C GLY A 6 -1.80 4.25 -2.30
N THR A 7 -2.42 5.14 -1.51
CA THR A 7 -2.92 6.44 -1.99
C THR A 7 -1.79 7.40 -2.35
N ALA A 8 -0.70 7.40 -1.57
CA ALA A 8 0.47 8.24 -1.80
C ALA A 8 1.23 7.82 -3.06
N ILE A 9 1.32 6.51 -3.34
CA ILE A 9 1.94 5.96 -4.55
C ILE A 9 1.12 6.31 -5.78
N CYS A 10 -0.21 6.10 -5.78
CA CYS A 10 -1.06 6.50 -6.90
C CYS A 10 -0.90 8.00 -7.23
N ARG A 11 -0.89 8.85 -6.20
CA ARG A 11 -0.72 10.30 -6.36
C ARG A 11 0.66 10.69 -6.92
N ARG A 12 1.72 9.95 -6.58
CA ARG A 12 3.07 10.15 -7.16
C ARG A 12 3.18 9.69 -8.61
N ILE A 13 2.41 8.69 -9.01
CA ILE A 13 2.38 8.17 -10.38
C ILE A 13 1.48 9.06 -11.27
N GLY A 14 0.88 10.13 -10.74
CA GLY A 14 -0.02 11.03 -11.48
C GLY A 14 -1.39 10.41 -11.74
N VAL A 15 -1.73 9.38 -10.98
CA VAL A 15 -2.97 8.61 -11.12
C VAL A 15 -3.93 9.02 -10.03
N ASP A 16 -5.18 9.27 -10.41
CA ASP A 16 -6.23 9.65 -9.48
C ASP A 16 -6.68 8.43 -8.63
N PRO A 17 -6.44 8.44 -7.31
CA PRO A 17 -6.71 7.28 -6.44
C PRO A 17 -8.20 7.01 -6.21
N GLU A 18 -9.09 7.93 -6.57
CA GLU A 18 -10.54 7.81 -6.35
C GLU A 18 -11.34 7.46 -7.61
N SER A 19 -10.79 7.65 -8.82
CA SER A 19 -11.60 7.57 -10.04
C SER A 19 -11.88 6.14 -10.51
N ASP A 20 -10.90 5.24 -10.54
CA ASP A 20 -11.07 3.82 -10.97
C ASP A 20 -9.95 2.88 -10.46
N MET A 21 -8.90 3.40 -9.84
CA MET A 21 -7.70 2.64 -9.46
C MET A 21 -7.73 2.09 -8.03
N GLY A 22 -8.93 1.80 -7.51
CA GLY A 22 -9.12 1.20 -6.19
C GLY A 22 -8.39 -0.15 -6.03
N LEU A 23 -8.29 -0.92 -7.12
CA LEU A 23 -7.54 -2.18 -7.17
C LEU A 23 -6.03 -1.95 -7.04
N VAL A 24 -5.47 -0.96 -7.75
CA VAL A 24 -4.04 -0.62 -7.65
C VAL A 24 -3.72 -0.11 -6.25
N ARG A 25 -4.58 0.76 -5.70
CA ARG A 25 -4.47 1.24 -4.32
C ARG A 25 -4.45 0.07 -3.32
N SER A 26 -5.32 -0.91 -3.47
CA SER A 26 -5.40 -2.06 -2.56
C SER A 26 -4.22 -3.04 -2.72
N MET A 27 -3.77 -3.29 -3.94
CA MET A 27 -2.59 -4.12 -4.24
C MET A 27 -1.32 -3.56 -3.58
N PHE A 28 -1.05 -2.27 -3.76
CA PHE A 28 0.10 -1.62 -3.13
C PHE A 28 0.00 -1.63 -1.61
N ASN A 29 -1.21 -1.42 -1.07
CA ASN A 29 -1.42 -1.48 0.37
C ASN A 29 -1.08 -2.86 0.93
N MET A 30 -1.58 -3.93 0.28
CA MET A 30 -1.35 -5.31 0.71
C MET A 30 0.14 -5.67 0.69
N LEU A 31 0.87 -5.29 -0.38
CA LEU A 31 2.31 -5.53 -0.49
C LEU A 31 3.09 -4.84 0.64
N VAL A 32 2.80 -3.56 0.92
CA VAL A 32 3.48 -2.81 1.99
C VAL A 32 3.21 -3.43 3.36
N TYR A 33 1.94 -3.74 3.67
CA TYR A 33 1.60 -4.36 4.96
C TYR A 33 2.20 -5.75 5.10
N LEU A 34 2.22 -6.55 4.03
CA LEU A 34 2.85 -7.86 4.04
C LEU A 34 4.36 -7.75 4.32
N SER A 35 5.07 -6.89 3.59
CA SER A 35 6.52 -6.72 3.79
C SER A 35 6.86 -6.23 5.20
N VAL A 36 6.09 -5.28 5.74
CA VAL A 36 6.29 -4.76 7.11
C VAL A 36 5.99 -5.85 8.14
N ALA A 37 4.90 -6.59 7.98
CA ALA A 37 4.54 -7.68 8.89
C ALA A 37 5.58 -8.80 8.88
N LEU A 38 6.10 -9.17 7.70
CA LEU A 38 7.11 -10.20 7.56
C LEU A 38 8.44 -9.78 8.19
N ALA A 39 8.87 -8.53 7.95
CA ALA A 39 10.05 -7.97 8.60
C ALA A 39 9.89 -7.92 10.12
N PHE A 40 8.70 -7.57 10.60
CA PHE A 40 8.40 -7.53 12.02
C PHE A 40 8.47 -8.92 12.67
N VAL A 41 7.85 -9.93 12.06
CA VAL A 41 7.92 -11.32 12.54
C VAL A 41 9.36 -11.83 12.53
N TRP A 42 10.14 -11.50 11.50
CA TRP A 42 11.55 -11.90 11.41
C TRP A 42 12.41 -11.27 12.51
N VAL A 43 12.15 -10.03 12.91
CA VAL A 43 12.90 -9.36 13.98
C VAL A 43 12.52 -9.92 15.36
N LEU A 44 11.32 -10.47 15.51
CA LEU A 44 10.83 -11.01 16.78
C LEU A 44 11.17 -12.49 17.00
N VAL A 45 11.41 -13.25 15.93
CA VAL A 45 11.87 -14.66 15.95
C VAL A 45 13.37 -14.72 16.10
#